data_AF-M6H8Y6-F1
#
_entry.id   AF-M6H8Y6-F1
#
_cell.length_a   1.000
_cell.length_b   1.000
_cell.length_c   1.000
_cell.angle_alpha   90.00
_cell.angle_beta   90.00
_cell.angle_gamma   90.00
#
_symmetry.space_group_name_H-M   'P 1'
#
loop_
_entity.id
_entity.type
_entity.pdbx_description
1 polymer ?
#
loop_
_entity_poly.entity_id
_entity_poly.type
_entity_poly.pdbx_seq_one_letter_code
_entity_poly.pdbx_strand_id
1 'polypeptide(L)'
;MSLLPTVCIIGAGPSGIAVCKALKDKGIPFECYEAGSEVGGNWKFKNDNKMSSIYKSLHTNTHKDKMQYKDYPMPNSYAAYPDHQKISEYFINYVNHFGFRDHIFLKLQ
;
A
#
# COMPACT_ATOMS: atom_id res chain seq x y z
N MET A 1 -18.00 -27.73 -3.04
CA MET A 1 -17.59 -26.47 -2.38
C MET A 1 -18.11 -25.33 -3.24
N SER A 2 -18.92 -24.42 -2.70
CA SER A 2 -19.29 -23.20 -3.44
C SER A 2 -18.06 -22.30 -3.51
N LEU A 3 -17.67 -21.89 -4.72
CA LEU A 3 -16.62 -20.89 -4.91
C LEU A 3 -17.09 -19.57 -4.28
N LEU A 4 -16.24 -18.97 -3.44
CA LEU A 4 -16.49 -17.62 -2.92
C LEU A 4 -16.49 -16.62 -4.07
N PRO A 5 -17.29 -15.54 -4.00
CA PRO A 5 -17.19 -14.45 -4.97
C PRO A 5 -15.83 -13.75 -4.88
N THR A 6 -15.34 -13.25 -6.02
CA THR A 6 -14.12 -12.43 -6.08
C THR A 6 -14.42 -11.00 -5.65
N VAL A 7 -13.62 -10.47 -4.72
CA VAL A 7 -13.73 -9.08 -4.26
C VAL A 7 -12.93 -8.16 -5.17
N CYS A 8 -13.58 -7.13 -5.71
CA CYS A 8 -12.92 -6.05 -6.45
C CYS A 8 -12.53 -4.92 -5.49
N ILE A 9 -11.25 -4.56 -5.46
CA ILE A 9 -10.69 -3.47 -4.64
C ILE A 9 -10.24 -2.34 -5.57
N ILE A 10 -10.69 -1.12 -5.32
CA ILE A 10 -10.32 0.06 -6.10
C ILE A 10 -9.31 0.91 -5.31
N GLY A 11 -8.10 1.02 -5.85
CA GLY A 11 -6.97 1.77 -5.30
C GLY A 11 -6.04 0.89 -4.44
N ALA A 12 -4.74 0.96 -4.73
CA ALA A 12 -3.67 0.29 -3.98
C ALA A 12 -2.92 1.28 -3.05
N GLY A 13 -3.65 2.21 -2.45
CA GLY A 13 -3.18 3.03 -1.33
C GLY A 13 -3.11 2.23 -0.01
N PRO A 14 -2.80 2.89 1.12
CA PRO A 14 -2.66 2.23 2.41
C PRO A 14 -3.89 1.43 2.84
N SER A 15 -5.09 1.94 2.56
CA SER A 15 -6.33 1.22 2.84
C SER A 15 -6.51 -0.01 1.95
N GLY A 16 -6.23 0.13 0.65
CA GLY A 16 -6.41 -0.95 -0.33
C GLY A 16 -5.48 -2.13 -0.08
N ILE A 17 -4.20 -1.88 0.17
CA ILE A 17 -3.23 -2.95 0.45
C ILE A 17 -3.50 -3.65 1.79
N ALA A 18 -4.07 -2.95 2.78
CA ALA A 18 -4.51 -3.57 4.03
C ALA A 18 -5.70 -4.51 3.82
N VAL A 19 -6.65 -4.13 2.96
CA VAL A 19 -7.77 -5.00 2.56
C VAL A 19 -7.26 -6.22 1.77
N CYS A 20 -6.37 -6.01 0.81
CA CYS A 20 -5.74 -7.11 0.05
C CYS A 20 -5.11 -8.14 0.99
N LYS A 21 -4.32 -7.68 1.97
CA LYS A 21 -3.70 -8.56 2.96
C LYS A 21 -4.73 -9.31 3.79
N ALA A 22 -5.76 -8.61 4.29
CA ALA A 22 -6.80 -9.24 5.11
C ALA A 22 -7.60 -10.30 4.34
N LEU A 23 -7.85 -10.10 3.04
CA LEU A 23 -8.51 -11.10 2.20
C LEU A 23 -7.59 -12.27 1.88
N LYS A 24 -6.30 -12.01 1.60
CA LYS A 24 -5.27 -13.03 1.40
C LYS A 24 -5.17 -13.97 2.60
N ASP A 25 -5.06 -13.44 3.81
CA ASP A 25 -4.99 -14.24 5.04
C ASP A 25 -6.19 -15.17 5.24
N LYS A 26 -7.36 -14.75 4.74
CA LYS A 26 -8.61 -15.50 4.85
C LYS A 26 -8.86 -16.43 3.66
N GLY A 27 -7.96 -16.46 2.66
CA GLY A 27 -8.16 -17.23 1.43
C GLY A 27 -9.37 -16.77 0.62
N ILE A 28 -9.78 -15.51 0.74
CA ILE A 28 -10.89 -14.94 -0.04
C ILE A 28 -10.32 -14.43 -1.37
N PRO A 29 -10.85 -14.83 -2.53
CA PRO A 29 -10.37 -14.34 -3.82
C PRO A 29 -10.56 -12.82 -3.97
N PHE A 30 -9.55 -12.13 -4.50
CA PHE A 30 -9.64 -10.69 -4.76
C PHE A 30 -8.76 -10.24 -5.93
N GLU A 31 -9.13 -9.10 -6.49
CA GLU A 31 -8.37 -8.35 -7.48
C GLU A 31 -8.36 -6.87 -7.07
N CYS A 32 -7.19 -6.24 -7.11
CA CYS A 32 -7.02 -4.84 -6.77
C CYS A 32 -6.57 -4.05 -8.00
N TYR A 33 -7.27 -2.96 -8.31
CA TYR A 33 -6.97 -2.11 -9.45
C TYR A 33 -6.45 -0.75 -8.97
N GLU A 34 -5.28 -0.35 -9.46
CA GLU A 34 -4.67 0.95 -9.14
C GLU A 34 -4.44 1.76 -10.42
N ALA A 35 -4.83 3.04 -10.36
CA ALA A 35 -4.74 3.95 -11.49
C ALA A 35 -3.30 4.43 -11.77
N GLY A 36 -2.40 4.35 -10.80
CA GLY A 36 -0.99 4.68 -10.93
C GLY A 36 -0.11 3.47 -11.28
N SER A 37 1.15 3.75 -11.61
CA SER A 37 2.18 2.74 -11.91
C SER A 37 2.87 2.16 -10.67
N GLU A 38 2.39 2.44 -9.46
CA GLU A 38 2.89 1.79 -8.24
C GLU A 38 1.87 1.89 -7.10
N VAL A 39 1.98 1.00 -6.12
CA VAL A 39 1.24 1.05 -4.85
C VAL A 39 1.64 2.24 -3.98
N GLY A 40 0.87 2.49 -2.91
CA GLY A 40 1.13 3.54 -1.92
C GLY A 40 0.21 4.76 -2.06
N GLY A 41 -0.50 4.89 -3.18
CA GLY A 41 -1.55 5.89 -3.37
C GLY A 41 -1.04 7.32 -3.16
N ASN A 42 -1.59 8.02 -2.14
CA ASN A 42 -1.14 9.37 -1.82
C ASN A 42 0.38 9.41 -1.57
N TRP A 43 0.99 8.40 -0.93
CA TRP A 43 2.39 8.44 -0.52
C TRP A 43 3.42 8.27 -1.64
N LYS A 44 2.98 7.99 -2.87
CA LYS A 44 3.84 8.02 -4.05
C LYS A 44 4.09 9.46 -4.50
N PHE A 45 5.31 9.96 -4.34
CA PHE A 45 5.68 11.28 -4.85
C PHE A 45 5.65 11.32 -6.38
N LYS A 46 5.13 12.42 -6.94
CA LYS A 46 4.88 12.55 -8.39
C LYS A 46 4.09 11.36 -8.94
N ASN A 47 3.05 10.94 -8.22
CA ASN A 47 2.17 9.88 -8.68
C ASN A 47 1.62 10.23 -10.07
N ASP A 48 1.81 9.32 -11.01
CA ASP A 48 1.44 9.45 -12.41
C ASP A 48 -0.07 9.38 -12.65
N ASN A 49 -0.83 8.90 -11.66
CA ASN A 49 -2.29 9.04 -11.65
C ASN A 49 -2.77 10.48 -11.35
N LYS A 50 -1.86 11.40 -10.98
CA LYS A 50 -2.13 12.81 -10.61
C LYS A 50 -3.06 13.01 -9.40
N MET A 51 -3.28 11.97 -8.59
CA MET A 51 -4.14 11.99 -7.41
C MET A 51 -3.38 12.18 -6.10
N SER A 52 -2.05 12.11 -6.10
CA SER A 52 -1.23 12.36 -4.91
C SER A 52 -1.05 13.86 -4.65
N SER A 53 -1.17 14.28 -3.39
CA SER A 53 -0.87 15.64 -2.92
C SER A 53 0.51 15.76 -2.25
N ILE A 54 1.40 14.77 -2.39
CA ILE A 54 2.72 14.81 -1.76
C ILE A 54 3.62 15.85 -2.43
N TYR A 55 4.22 16.69 -1.58
CA TYR A 55 5.32 17.58 -1.94
C TYR A 55 6.65 17.05 -1.40
N LYS A 56 7.76 17.49 -2.02
CA LYS A 56 9.10 16.91 -1.83
C LYS A 56 9.60 16.88 -0.38
N SER A 57 9.22 17.85 0.45
CA SER A 57 9.66 17.95 1.84
C SER A 57 8.71 17.30 2.86
N LEU A 58 7.67 16.60 2.41
CA LEU A 58 6.65 16.06 3.30
C LEU A 58 7.22 14.94 4.20
N HIS A 59 6.95 15.09 5.49
CA HIS A 59 7.16 14.08 6.52
C HIS A 59 5.82 13.71 7.16
N THR A 60 5.74 12.55 7.81
CA THR A 60 4.57 12.20 8.59
C THR A 60 4.41 13.17 9.77
N ASN A 61 3.16 13.48 10.12
CA ASN A 61 2.81 14.19 11.35
C ASN A 61 2.53 13.22 12.52
N THR A 62 2.53 11.92 12.25
CA THR A 62 2.23 10.85 13.20
C THR A 62 3.48 9.97 13.35
N HIS A 63 3.78 9.56 14.59
CA HIS A 63 4.94 8.74 14.90
C HIS A 63 4.88 7.39 14.16
N LYS A 64 6.02 6.88 13.66
CA LYS A 64 6.11 5.65 12.86
C LYS A 64 5.41 4.46 13.52
N ASP A 65 5.56 4.30 14.84
CA ASP A 65 4.99 3.18 15.60
C ASP A 65 3.46 3.24 15.70
N LYS A 66 2.85 4.41 15.45
CA LYS A 66 1.40 4.60 15.39
C LYS A 66 0.85 4.46 13.96
N MET A 67 1.70 4.60 12.95
CA MET A 67 1.32 4.51 11.53
C MET A 67 1.53 3.13 10.92
N GLN A 68 2.45 2.33 11.45
CA GLN A 68 2.75 1.00 10.92
C GLN A 68 1.55 0.04 11.01
N TYR A 69 1.46 -0.90 10.07
CA TYR A 69 0.58 -2.05 10.20
C TYR A 69 1.00 -2.93 11.38
N LYS A 70 0.01 -3.50 12.06
CA LYS A 70 0.20 -4.26 13.32
C LYS A 70 1.13 -5.47 13.15
N ASP A 71 1.12 -6.09 11.98
CA ASP A 71 1.85 -7.29 11.60
C ASP A 71 3.12 -7.00 10.79
N TYR A 72 3.44 -5.73 10.56
CA TYR A 72 4.62 -5.33 9.79
C TYR A 72 5.18 -4.03 10.34
N PRO A 73 5.98 -4.07 11.41
CA PRO A 73 6.54 -2.86 12.00
C PRO A 73 7.45 -2.12 11.01
N MET A 74 7.45 -0.79 11.07
CA MET A 74 8.42 0.01 10.31
C MET A 74 9.83 -0.23 10.86
N PRO A 75 10.86 -0.27 10.00
CA PRO A 75 12.24 -0.49 10.43
C PRO A 75 12.70 0.49 11.52
N ASN A 76 13.52 0.03 12.46
CA ASN A 76 14.10 0.89 13.50
C ASN A 76 15.05 1.96 12.94
N SER A 77 15.56 1.78 11.71
CA SER A 77 16.37 2.77 11.00
C SER A 77 15.56 3.95 10.49
N TYR A 78 14.23 3.87 10.45
CA TYR A 78 13.37 4.99 10.06
C TYR A 78 13.33 6.03 11.19
N ALA A 79 13.33 7.31 10.83
CA ALA A 79 13.07 8.39 11.77
C ALA A 79 11.71 8.23 12.46
N ALA A 80 11.55 8.81 13.65
CA ALA A 80 10.28 8.86 14.39
C ALA A 80 9.12 9.38 13.51
N TYR A 81 9.40 10.31 12.62
CA TYR A 81 8.48 10.90 11.64
C TYR A 81 9.09 10.78 10.24
N PRO A 82 8.92 9.63 9.54
CA PRO A 82 9.59 9.39 8.27
C PRO A 82 9.15 10.35 7.16
N ASP A 83 10.04 10.58 6.19
CA ASP A 83 9.68 11.27 4.95
C ASP A 83 8.77 10.40 4.05
N HIS A 84 8.18 11.05 3.04
CA HIS A 84 7.29 10.37 2.10
C HIS A 84 7.95 9.23 1.33
N GLN A 85 9.27 9.26 1.09
CA GLN A 85 9.98 8.21 0.35
C GLN A 85 10.04 6.95 1.20
N LYS A 86 10.33 7.09 2.50
CA LYS A 86 10.34 5.98 3.46
C LYS A 86 8.98 5.36 3.67
N ILE A 87 7.92 6.16 3.66
CA ILE A 87 6.56 5.63 3.72
C ILE A 87 6.18 4.89 2.43
N SER A 88 6.55 5.42 1.26
CA SER A 88 6.33 4.73 -0.03
C SER A 88 7.08 3.39 -0.08
N GLU A 89 8.36 3.38 0.32
CA GLU A 89 9.19 2.17 0.42
C GLU A 89 8.57 1.13 1.36
N TYR A 90 8.05 1.58 2.50
CA TYR A 90 7.37 0.71 3.45
C TYR A 90 6.16 -0.01 2.85
N PHE A 91 5.32 0.69 2.08
CA PHE A 91 4.14 0.08 1.45
C PHE A 91 4.51 -0.92 0.34
N ILE A 92 5.51 -0.60 -0.48
CA ILE A 92 6.03 -1.54 -1.49
C ILE A 92 6.55 -2.80 -0.79
N ASN A 93 7.35 -2.62 0.27
CA ASN A 93 7.88 -3.74 1.05
C ASN A 93 6.79 -4.57 1.73
N TYR A 94 5.72 -3.95 2.24
CA TYR A 94 4.57 -4.66 2.81
C TYR A 94 3.91 -5.60 1.79
N VAL A 95 3.61 -5.07 0.59
CA VAL A 95 2.99 -5.85 -0.50
C VAL A 95 3.88 -7.03 -0.92
N ASN A 96 5.19 -6.79 -1.04
CA ASN A 96 6.16 -7.81 -1.42
C ASN A 96 6.34 -8.86 -0.32
N HIS A 97 6.48 -8.44 0.94
CA HIS A 97 6.68 -9.32 2.10
C HIS A 97 5.54 -10.32 2.26
N PHE A 98 4.29 -9.86 2.14
CA PHE A 98 3.12 -10.71 2.22
C PHE A 98 2.73 -11.33 0.88
N GLY A 99 3.45 -11.07 -0.21
CA GLY A 99 3.37 -11.79 -1.49
C GLY A 99 2.01 -11.70 -2.18
N PHE A 100 1.36 -10.54 -2.21
CA PHE A 100 0.09 -10.34 -2.94
C PHE A 100 0.20 -9.35 -4.10
N ARG A 101 1.43 -9.06 -4.53
CA ARG A 101 1.72 -8.11 -5.61
C ARG A 101 1.02 -8.47 -6.93
N ASP A 102 0.91 -9.76 -7.22
CA ASP A 102 0.32 -10.29 -8.45
C ASP A 102 -1.21 -10.13 -8.51
N HIS A 103 -1.85 -9.83 -7.37
CA HIS A 103 -3.27 -9.49 -7.31
C HIS A 103 -3.53 -7.99 -7.49
N ILE A 104 -2.49 -7.18 -7.70
CA ILE A 104 -2.59 -5.73 -7.89
C ILE A 104 -2.29 -5.38 -9.35
N PHE A 105 -3.33 -5.06 -10.09
CA PHE A 105 -3.30 -4.59 -11.45
C PHE A 105 -3.05 -3.09 -11.47
N LEU A 106 -1.81 -2.72 -11.80
CA LEU A 106 -1.42 -1.33 -12.01
C LEU A 106 -1.81 -0.90 -13.41
N LYS A 107 -2.00 0.40 -13.60
CA LYS A 107 -2.13 0.97 -14.94
C LYS A 107 -0.87 0.66 -15.76
N LEU A 108 -1.04 -0.09 -16.85
CA LEU A 108 -0.01 -0.27 -17.86
C LEU A 108 0.29 1.10 -18.50
N GLN A 109 1.58 1.45 -18.58
CA GLN A 109 2.05 2.64 -19.29
C GLN A 109 1.84 2.50 -20.79
#